data_AF-A0A959FSC3-F1
#
_entry.id   AF-A0A959FSC3-F1
#
_cell.length_a   1.000
_cell.length_b   1.000
_cell.length_c   1.000
_cell.angle_alpha   90.00
_cell.angle_beta   90.00
_cell.angle_gamma   90.00
#
_symmetry.space_group_name_H-M   'P 1'
#
loop_
_entity.id
_entity.type
_entity.pdbx_description
1 polymer ?
#
loop_
_entity_poly.entity_id
_entity_poly.type
_entity_poly.pdbx_seq_one_letter_code
_entity_poly.pdbx_strand_id
1 'polypeptide(L)'
;MAAPSGKETQELKTRAVQGVRWTSLGSGLSVLFQLLQMILLARLLSPDIFGLMAMVLVVIRICNPIVDAGLHQAVIYKQDLGRRDLSTLYWINILLGILVFLLINSLRGPVAYFFQEPELPRYIFWTSLVFLIAPWGQQFQGLLSRDLHFDKLAIFQI
;
A
#
# COMPACT_ATOMS: atom_id res chain seq x y z
N MET A 1 -30.72 23.98 -0.52
CA MET A 1 -29.30 23.74 -0.20
C MET A 1 -28.72 25.05 0.29
N ALA A 2 -28.63 25.26 1.61
CA ALA A 2 -28.20 26.54 2.18
C ALA A 2 -26.68 26.70 2.04
N ALA A 3 -26.22 27.88 1.63
CA ALA A 3 -24.79 28.17 1.53
C ALA A 3 -24.16 28.14 2.94
N PRO A 4 -23.00 27.48 3.13
CA PRO A 4 -22.35 27.37 4.43
C PRO A 4 -21.94 28.74 4.98
N SER A 5 -22.01 28.89 6.31
CA SER A 5 -21.70 30.16 6.95
C SER A 5 -20.19 30.51 6.85
N GLY A 6 -19.84 31.80 6.91
CA GLY A 6 -18.44 32.23 6.84
C GLY A 6 -17.52 31.62 7.92
N LYS A 7 -18.08 31.16 9.05
CA LYS A 7 -17.36 30.46 10.12
C LYS A 7 -17.04 29.01 9.76
N GLU A 8 -17.98 28.26 9.17
CA GLU A 8 -17.73 26.90 8.69
C GLU A 8 -16.65 26.86 7.59
N THR A 9 -16.66 27.86 6.71
CA THR A 9 -15.64 27.95 5.64
C THR A 9 -14.22 28.18 6.19
N GLN A 10 -14.07 28.95 7.28
CA GLN A 10 -12.77 29.15 7.93
C GLN A 10 -12.31 27.93 8.73
N GLU A 11 -13.24 27.23 9.38
CA GLU A 11 -12.91 26.01 10.13
C GLU A 11 -12.46 24.88 9.20
N LEU A 12 -13.14 24.70 8.05
CA LEU A 12 -12.75 23.75 7.01
C LEU A 12 -11.36 24.05 6.44
N LYS A 13 -11.05 25.33 6.15
CA LYS A 13 -9.73 25.73 5.66
C LYS A 13 -8.62 25.43 6.67
N THR A 14 -8.86 25.70 7.96
CA THR A 14 -7.88 25.44 9.01
C THR A 14 -7.60 23.95 9.17
N ARG A 15 -8.64 23.11 9.18
CA ARG A 15 -8.50 21.64 9.24
C ARG A 15 -7.81 21.08 8.00
N ALA A 16 -8.10 21.61 6.81
CA ALA A 16 -7.44 21.19 5.58
C ALA A 16 -5.94 21.51 5.60
N VAL A 17 -5.54 22.71 6.05
CA VAL A 17 -4.12 23.11 6.16
C VAL A 17 -3.38 22.28 7.21
N GLN A 18 -4.02 21.98 8.35
CA GLN A 18 -3.44 21.10 9.38
C GLN A 18 -3.26 19.67 8.85
N GLY A 19 -4.26 19.14 8.14
CA GLY A 19 -4.19 17.81 7.51
C GLY A 19 -3.03 17.72 6.51
N VAL A 20 -2.91 18.70 5.61
CA VAL A 20 -1.80 18.75 4.64
C VAL A 20 -0.44 18.80 5.35
N ARG A 21 -0.29 19.62 6.40
CA ARG A 21 0.96 19.68 7.18
C ARG A 21 1.34 18.32 7.79
N TRP A 22 0.36 17.63 8.40
CA TRP A 22 0.61 16.33 9.01
C TRP A 22 0.94 15.24 7.97
N THR A 23 0.19 15.19 6.87
CA THR A 23 0.46 14.21 5.79
C THR A 23 1.81 14.46 5.12
N SER A 24 2.20 15.72 4.89
CA SER A 24 3.50 16.05 4.31
C SER A 24 4.66 15.70 5.25
N LEU A 25 4.52 15.94 6.56
CA LEU A 25 5.53 15.55 7.55
C LEU A 25 5.67 14.03 7.64
N GLY A 26 4.55 13.30 7.70
CA GLY A 26 4.55 11.83 7.71
C GLY A 26 5.22 11.27 6.45
N SER A 27 4.79 11.73 5.27
CA SER A 27 5.36 11.28 3.98
C SER A 27 6.86 11.59 3.87
N GLY A 28 7.28 12.78 4.30
CA GLY A 28 8.70 13.17 4.28
C GLY A 28 9.54 12.28 5.19
N LEU A 29 9.02 11.93 6.37
CA LEU A 29 9.69 11.02 7.29
C LEU A 29 9.78 9.60 6.71
N SER A 30 8.70 9.07 6.13
CA SER A 30 8.72 7.76 5.47
C SER A 30 9.75 7.69 4.33
N VAL A 31 9.88 8.75 3.53
CA VAL A 31 10.91 8.84 2.47
C VAL A 31 12.32 8.83 3.07
N LEU A 32 12.57 9.59 4.14
CA LEU A 32 13.85 9.58 4.86
C LEU A 32 14.20 8.18 5.38
N PHE A 33 13.25 7.49 6.00
CA PHE A 33 13.43 6.11 6.45
C PHE A 33 13.71 5.15 5.30
N GLN A 34 13.01 5.29 4.17
CA GLN A 34 13.20 4.44 3.00
C GLN A 34 14.59 4.64 2.37
N LEU A 35 15.09 5.89 2.32
CA LEU A 35 16.45 6.20 1.86
C LEU A 35 17.51 5.62 2.81
N LEU A 36 17.33 5.80 4.12
CA LEU A 36 18.23 5.23 5.13
C LEU A 36 18.27 3.70 5.03
N GLN A 37 17.11 3.07 4.89
CA GLN A 37 16.98 1.63 4.69
C GLN A 37 17.77 1.19 3.44
N MET A 38 17.60 1.86 2.29
CA MET A 38 18.34 1.53 1.08
C MET A 38 19.87 1.62 1.28
N ILE A 39 20.35 2.69 1.91
CA ILE A 39 21.80 2.88 2.17
C ILE A 39 22.33 1.79 3.10
N LEU A 40 21.58 1.45 4.15
CA LEU A 40 21.95 0.39 5.09
C LEU A 40 21.98 -0.98 4.41
N LEU A 41 20.93 -1.33 3.64
CA LEU A 41 20.92 -2.58 2.87
C LEU A 41 22.08 -2.64 1.87
N ALA A 42 22.38 -1.54 1.18
CA ALA A 42 23.50 -1.49 0.23
C ALA A 42 24.88 -1.71 0.89
N ARG A 43 25.03 -1.39 2.18
CA ARG A 43 26.27 -1.66 2.93
C ARG A 43 26.29 -3.00 3.65
N LEU A 44 25.14 -3.56 3.99
CA LEU A 44 25.01 -4.77 4.81
C LEU A 44 24.82 -6.05 3.97
N LEU A 45 24.21 -5.95 2.78
CA LEU A 45 24.08 -7.09 1.87
C LEU A 45 25.36 -7.29 1.07
N SER A 46 25.85 -8.53 1.05
CA SER A 46 26.78 -8.99 0.03
C SER A 46 26.17 -8.78 -1.37
N PRO A 47 26.97 -8.46 -2.41
CA PRO A 47 26.48 -8.14 -3.76
C PRO A 47 25.50 -9.17 -4.33
N ASP A 48 25.70 -10.45 -4.00
CA ASP A 48 24.91 -11.57 -4.50
C ASP A 48 23.44 -11.54 -4.02
N ILE A 49 23.20 -11.14 -2.76
CA ILE A 49 21.85 -11.07 -2.19
C ILE A 49 21.10 -9.83 -2.72
N PHE A 50 21.83 -8.77 -3.07
CA PHE A 50 21.22 -7.54 -3.58
C PHE A 50 20.56 -7.75 -4.95
N GLY A 51 21.20 -8.53 -5.83
CA GLY A 51 20.64 -8.92 -7.13
C GLY A 51 19.35 -9.72 -7.00
N LEU A 52 19.35 -10.75 -6.14
CA LEU A 52 18.16 -11.56 -5.84
C LEU A 52 17.00 -10.71 -5.33
N MET A 53 17.26 -9.80 -4.38
CA MET A 53 16.21 -8.92 -3.86
C MET A 53 15.68 -7.95 -4.92
N ALA A 54 16.53 -7.41 -5.79
CA ALA A 54 16.10 -6.55 -6.88
C ALA A 54 15.14 -7.29 -7.84
N MET A 55 15.43 -8.54 -8.18
CA MET A 55 14.55 -9.37 -9.03
C MET A 55 13.19 -9.62 -8.36
N VAL A 56 13.19 -9.97 -7.07
CA VAL A 56 11.96 -10.14 -6.29
C VAL A 56 11.14 -8.85 -6.25
N LEU A 57 11.80 -7.71 -6.03
CA LEU A 57 11.14 -6.40 -6.03
C LEU A 57 10.47 -6.11 -7.37
N VAL A 58 11.13 -6.39 -8.50
CA VAL A 58 10.54 -6.20 -9.83
C VAL A 58 9.25 -6.99 -9.97
N VAL A 59 9.25 -8.28 -9.59
CA VAL A 59 8.06 -9.13 -9.63
C VAL A 59 6.92 -8.54 -8.78
N ILE A 60 7.20 -8.15 -7.54
CA ILE A 60 6.20 -7.59 -6.63
C ILE A 60 5.65 -6.26 -7.16
N ARG A 61 6.53 -5.38 -7.67
CA ARG A 61 6.16 -4.05 -8.15
C ARG A 61 5.24 -4.11 -9.37
N ILE A 62 5.41 -5.11 -10.24
CA ILE A 62 4.52 -5.35 -11.37
C ILE A 62 3.13 -5.80 -10.89
N CYS A 63 3.06 -6.58 -9.80
CA CYS A 63 1.82 -7.12 -9.28
C CYS A 63 1.05 -6.14 -8.37
N ASN A 64 1.72 -5.20 -7.73
CA ASN A 64 1.11 -4.28 -6.76
C ASN A 64 -0.09 -3.49 -7.32
N PRO A 65 0.01 -2.87 -8.52
CA PRO A 65 -1.10 -2.13 -9.11
C PRO A 65 -2.37 -2.96 -9.31
N ILE A 66 -2.24 -4.28 -9.51
CA ILE A 66 -3.38 -5.19 -9.72
C ILE A 66 -4.21 -5.30 -8.44
N VAL A 67 -3.56 -5.35 -7.28
CA VAL A 67 -4.22 -5.43 -5.97
C VAL A 67 -4.75 -4.05 -5.57
N ASP A 68 -3.96 -2.99 -5.78
CA ASP A 68 -4.33 -1.62 -5.39
C ASP A 68 -5.49 -1.05 -6.23
N ALA A 69 -5.61 -1.44 -7.50
CA ALA A 69 -6.67 -0.96 -8.39
C ALA A 69 -8.09 -1.32 -7.89
N GLY A 70 -8.25 -2.40 -7.13
CA GLY A 70 -9.56 -2.88 -6.67
C GLY A 70 -10.24 -1.99 -5.63
N LEU A 71 -9.47 -1.40 -4.70
CA LEU A 71 -10.02 -0.59 -3.61
C LEU A 71 -9.95 0.91 -3.91
N HIS A 72 -8.83 1.38 -4.46
CA HIS A 72 -8.58 2.83 -4.61
C HIS A 72 -9.53 3.46 -5.63
N GLN A 73 -9.77 2.81 -6.78
CA GLN A 73 -10.68 3.32 -7.81
C GLN A 73 -12.15 3.29 -7.34
N ALA A 74 -12.55 2.25 -6.61
CA ALA A 74 -13.93 2.10 -6.16
C ALA A 74 -14.31 3.11 -5.07
N VAL A 75 -13.37 3.45 -4.17
CA VAL A 75 -13.57 4.46 -3.13
C VAL A 75 -13.63 5.87 -3.71
N ILE A 76 -12.83 6.18 -4.74
CA ILE A 76 -12.80 7.51 -5.38
C ILE A 76 -14.08 7.77 -6.21
N TYR A 77 -14.65 6.74 -6.85
CA TYR A 77 -15.79 6.92 -7.75
C TYR A 77 -17.17 6.99 -7.06
N LYS A 78 -17.30 6.56 -5.80
CA LYS A 78 -18.57 6.62 -5.05
C LYS A 78 -18.41 7.43 -3.76
N GLN A 79 -18.96 8.64 -3.74
CA GLN A 79 -18.94 9.52 -2.57
C GLN A 79 -19.97 9.12 -1.48
N ASP A 80 -20.93 8.25 -1.79
CA ASP A 80 -21.92 7.69 -0.85
C ASP A 80 -21.73 6.16 -0.71
N LEU A 81 -20.62 5.74 -0.10
CA LEU A 81 -20.38 4.32 0.19
C LEU A 81 -20.97 3.98 1.57
N GLY A 82 -21.99 3.12 1.58
CA GLY A 82 -22.53 2.55 2.80
C GLY A 82 -21.58 1.54 3.45
N ARG A 83 -21.85 1.13 4.69
CA ARG A 83 -21.06 0.09 5.39
C ARG A 83 -20.96 -1.22 4.57
N ARG A 84 -22.03 -1.58 3.88
CA ARG A 84 -22.13 -2.80 3.06
C ARG A 84 -21.24 -2.73 1.81
N ASP A 85 -21.10 -1.55 1.21
CA ASP A 85 -20.23 -1.36 0.05
C ASP A 85 -18.75 -1.47 0.43
N LEU A 86 -18.36 -0.87 1.57
CA LEU A 86 -17.01 -0.99 2.12
C LEU A 86 -16.62 -2.43 2.45
N SER A 87 -17.53 -3.19 3.08
CA SER A 87 -17.30 -4.62 3.33
C SER A 87 -17.17 -5.41 2.02
N THR A 88 -17.92 -5.05 0.98
CA THR A 88 -17.82 -5.71 -0.33
C THR A 88 -16.47 -5.44 -0.99
N LEU A 89 -16.02 -4.18 -0.97
CA LEU A 89 -14.71 -3.79 -1.50
C LEU A 89 -13.55 -4.45 -0.75
N TYR A 90 -13.69 -4.61 0.57
CA TYR A 90 -12.74 -5.35 1.39
C TYR A 90 -12.59 -6.81 0.94
N TRP A 91 -13.71 -7.52 0.79
CA TRP A 91 -13.70 -8.91 0.33
C TRP A 91 -13.15 -9.05 -1.10
N ILE A 92 -13.46 -8.10 -1.99
CA ILE A 92 -12.87 -8.05 -3.34
C ILE A 92 -11.36 -7.89 -3.27
N ASN A 93 -10.85 -7.01 -2.40
CA ASN A 93 -9.41 -6.79 -2.26
C ASN A 93 -8.70 -8.04 -1.70
N ILE A 94 -9.27 -8.70 -0.68
CA ILE A 94 -8.76 -9.99 -0.19
C ILE A 94 -8.71 -11.02 -1.32
N LEU A 95 -9.80 -11.15 -2.10
CA LEU A 95 -9.86 -12.11 -3.19
C LEU A 95 -8.82 -11.81 -4.26
N LEU A 96 -8.62 -10.55 -4.62
CA LEU A 96 -7.56 -10.12 -5.54
C LEU A 96 -6.17 -10.43 -5.00
N GLY A 97 -5.91 -10.17 -3.72
CA GLY A 97 -4.65 -10.51 -3.06
C GLY A 97 -4.36 -12.01 -3.11
N ILE A 98 -5.37 -12.86 -2.87
CA ILE A 98 -5.27 -14.32 -3.00
C ILE A 98 -4.98 -14.73 -4.45
N LEU A 99 -5.70 -14.17 -5.42
CA LEU A 99 -5.50 -14.48 -6.83
C LEU A 99 -4.09 -14.12 -7.30
N VAL A 100 -3.60 -12.93 -6.91
CA VAL A 100 -2.24 -12.48 -7.23
C VAL A 100 -1.19 -13.36 -6.56
N PHE A 101 -1.39 -13.74 -5.29
CA PHE A 101 -0.53 -14.69 -4.59
C PHE A 101 -0.42 -16.03 -5.33
N LEU A 102 -1.55 -16.60 -5.73
CA LEU A 102 -1.59 -17.88 -6.47
C LEU A 102 -0.94 -17.75 -7.85
N LEU A 103 -1.19 -16.65 -8.55
CA LEU A 103 -0.62 -16.37 -9.86
C LEU A 103 0.92 -16.32 -9.80
N ILE A 104 1.48 -15.51 -8.89
CA ILE A 104 2.94 -15.39 -8.71
C ILE A 104 3.54 -16.73 -8.30
N ASN A 105 2.91 -17.47 -7.38
CA ASN A 105 3.41 -18.77 -6.95
C ASN A 105 3.39 -19.82 -8.04
N SER A 106 2.46 -19.73 -8.99
CA SER A 106 2.43 -20.59 -10.18
C SER A 106 3.55 -20.19 -11.17
N LEU A 107 3.87 -18.90 -11.26
CA LEU A 107 4.89 -18.34 -12.16
C LEU A 107 6.32 -18.42 -11.61
N ARG A 108 6.52 -18.77 -10.33
CA ARG A 108 7.85 -18.80 -9.68
C ARG A 108 8.88 -19.69 -10.41
N GLY A 109 8.43 -20.81 -10.99
CA GLY A 109 9.29 -21.74 -11.73
C GLY A 109 9.83 -21.13 -13.03
N PRO A 110 8.95 -20.68 -13.95
CA PRO A 110 9.35 -19.94 -15.14
C PRO A 110 10.24 -18.72 -14.84
N VAL A 111 9.93 -17.98 -13.77
CA VAL A 111 10.71 -16.81 -13.35
C VAL A 111 12.12 -17.21 -12.93
N ALA A 112 12.29 -18.28 -12.15
CA ALA A 112 13.61 -18.77 -11.76
C ALA A 112 14.44 -19.28 -12.94
N TYR A 113 13.79 -19.88 -13.93
CA TYR A 113 14.46 -20.28 -15.17
C TYR A 113 14.92 -19.06 -15.98
N PHE A 114 14.08 -18.03 -16.09
CA PHE A 114 14.41 -16.80 -16.82
C PHE A 114 15.59 -16.04 -16.21
N PHE A 115 15.63 -15.94 -14.87
CA PHE A 115 16.69 -15.24 -14.15
C PHE A 115 17.91 -16.11 -13.84
N GLN A 116 17.86 -17.41 -14.14
CA GLN A 116 18.90 -18.41 -13.83
C GLN A 116 19.27 -18.48 -12.33
N GLU A 117 18.32 -18.16 -11.45
CA GLU A 117 18.54 -18.07 -10.00
C GLU A 117 17.68 -19.10 -9.24
N PRO A 118 18.28 -20.19 -8.71
CA PRO A 118 17.55 -21.28 -8.08
C PRO A 118 16.96 -20.92 -6.72
N GLU A 119 17.49 -19.90 -6.04
CA GLU A 119 16.96 -19.44 -4.75
C GLU A 119 15.74 -18.52 -4.91
N LEU A 120 15.57 -17.91 -6.09
CA LEU A 120 14.53 -16.92 -6.38
C LEU A 120 13.09 -17.40 -6.06
N PRO A 121 12.67 -18.65 -6.36
CA PRO A 121 11.34 -19.14 -6.00
C PRO A 121 11.04 -19.08 -4.50
N ARG A 122 12.05 -19.32 -3.65
CA ARG A 122 11.90 -19.32 -2.20
C ARG A 122 11.61 -17.91 -1.70
N TYR A 123 12.36 -16.93 -2.20
CA TYR A 123 12.14 -15.53 -1.85
C TYR A 123 10.82 -14.98 -2.41
N ILE A 124 10.45 -15.35 -3.63
CA ILE A 124 9.14 -15.01 -4.22
C ILE A 124 8.00 -15.54 -3.35
N PHE A 125 8.09 -16.79 -2.87
CA PHE A 125 7.06 -17.37 -2.00
C PHE A 125 6.89 -16.53 -0.71
N TRP A 126 7.98 -16.29 0.02
CA TRP A 126 7.92 -15.55 1.28
C TRP A 126 7.43 -14.12 1.12
N THR A 127 7.91 -13.43 0.07
CA THR A 127 7.50 -12.05 -0.18
C THR A 127 6.08 -11.93 -0.71
N SER A 128 5.60 -12.91 -1.49
CA SER A 128 4.22 -12.91 -1.99
C SER A 128 3.16 -12.98 -0.89
N LEU A 129 3.51 -13.44 0.32
CA LEU A 129 2.60 -13.40 1.48
C LEU A 129 2.15 -11.98 1.83
N VAL A 130 2.91 -10.96 1.43
CA VAL A 130 2.51 -9.56 1.62
C VAL A 130 1.15 -9.27 0.96
N PHE A 131 0.82 -9.92 -0.16
CA PHE A 131 -0.47 -9.73 -0.84
C PHE A 131 -1.66 -10.33 -0.08
N LEU A 132 -1.41 -11.27 0.83
CA LEU A 132 -2.43 -11.82 1.72
C LEU A 132 -2.65 -10.96 2.97
N ILE A 133 -1.58 -10.29 3.44
CA ILE A 133 -1.58 -9.51 4.69
C ILE A 133 -1.95 -8.04 4.43
N ALA A 134 -1.49 -7.45 3.32
CA ALA A 134 -1.71 -6.04 3.00
C ALA A 134 -3.19 -5.61 2.97
N PRO A 135 -4.14 -6.39 2.41
CA PRO A 135 -5.55 -6.00 2.38
C PRO A 135 -6.15 -5.74 3.78
N TRP A 136 -5.60 -6.36 4.82
CA TRP A 136 -6.08 -6.21 6.20
C TRP A 136 -5.77 -4.82 6.76
N GLY A 137 -4.56 -4.31 6.49
CA GLY A 137 -4.15 -2.96 6.91
C GLY A 137 -4.90 -1.86 6.12
N GLN A 138 -5.15 -2.10 4.83
CA GLN A 138 -5.85 -1.15 3.97
C GLN A 138 -7.29 -0.87 4.42
N GLN A 139 -7.97 -1.86 5.01
CA GLN A 139 -9.31 -1.67 5.57
C GLN A 139 -9.33 -0.67 6.73
N PHE A 140 -8.33 -0.74 7.63
CA PHE A 140 -8.20 0.18 8.74
C PHE A 140 -7.92 1.61 8.26
N GLN A 141 -7.04 1.77 7.26
CA GLN A 141 -6.73 3.08 6.68
C GLN A 141 -7.94 3.70 5.95
N GLY A 142 -8.71 2.88 5.22
CA GLY A 142 -9.94 3.33 4.54
C GLY A 142 -11.02 3.79 5.52
N LEU A 143 -11.20 3.07 6.63
CA LEU A 143 -12.12 3.48 7.70
C LEU A 143 -11.68 4.77 8.39
N LEU A 144 -10.40 4.91 8.74
CA LEU A 144 -9.88 6.13 9.38
C LEU A 144 -9.95 7.37 8.47
N SER A 145 -9.73 7.19 7.17
CA SER A 145 -9.81 8.28 6.17
C SER A 145 -11.24 8.81 6.01
N ARG A 146 -12.26 7.96 6.21
CA ARG A 146 -13.67 8.35 6.15
C ARG A 146 -14.10 9.21 7.35
N ASP A 147 -13.55 8.96 8.52
CA ASP A 147 -13.95 9.66 9.75
C ASP A 147 -13.15 10.96 9.99
N LEU A 148 -12.40 11.47 8.99
CA LEU A 148 -11.57 12.69 9.06
C LEU A 148 -10.53 12.72 10.21
N HIS A 149 -10.16 11.56 10.77
CA HIS A 149 -9.15 11.46 11.83
C HIS A 149 -7.73 11.38 11.24
N PHE A 150 -7.32 12.42 10.49
CA PHE A 150 -6.00 12.50 9.85
C PHE A 150 -4.83 12.38 10.85
N ASP A 151 -5.05 12.79 12.10
CA ASP A 151 -4.06 12.70 13.18
C ASP A 151 -3.67 11.25 13.52
N LYS A 152 -4.59 10.28 13.35
CA LYS A 152 -4.34 8.86 13.63
C LYS A 152 -3.75 8.11 12.43
N LEU A 153 -3.98 8.59 11.20
CA LEU A 153 -3.35 8.06 9.99
C LEU A 153 -1.85 8.38 9.94
N ALA A 154 -1.47 9.59 10.39
CA ALA A 154 -0.07 10.01 10.42
C ALA A 154 0.82 9.15 11.33
N ILE A 155 0.26 8.56 12.39
CA ILE A 155 0.99 7.68 13.31
C ILE A 155 1.17 6.26 12.73
N PHE A 156 0.27 5.80 11.87
CA PHE A 156 0.33 4.45 11.29
C PHE A 156 1.20 4.38 10.01
N GLN A 157 1.51 5.52 9.39
CA GLN A 157 2.41 5.62 8.22
C GLN A 157 3.90 5.69 8.60
N ILE A 158 4.22 5.74 9.90
CA ILE A 158 5.57 5.72 10.47
C ILE A 158 5.85 4.32 10.99
#